data_AF-T0Z5Q8-F1
#
_entry.id   AF-T0Z5Q8-F1
#
_cell.length_a   1.000
_cell.length_b   1.000
_cell.length_c   1.000
_cell.angle_alpha   90.00
_cell.angle_beta   90.00
_cell.angle_gamma   90.00
#
_symmetry.space_group_name_H-M   'P 1'
#
loop_
_entity.id
_entity.type
_entity.pdbx_description
1 polymer ?
#
loop_
_entity_poly.entity_id
_entity_poly.type
_entity_poly.pdbx_seq_one_letter_code
_entity_poly.pdbx_strand_id
1 'polypeptide(L)'
;MVPSLSGSILPPIVPPVFPATNFANNILNTMQTVSSGWIPSIMMVAQKLFLDLAGLEVCWSMGEFILQKAQSGWEALVIATAKKILQLSIFFWIVSNANTIFWLILNLFQSVSADITGLPLLSPGTILQTGVNFVSEIESGVPIAAFVSPTVTFTVAFSNLLILLSFVIVAGQYMVTIVESYIATSAGILMLGFAGSRFTAQFADKYFAYAIGVGIKLLMCSVVVALGEGISTQLSAAMATPGFFAYSAIYSNLAELVGISLIYA
;
A
#
# COMPACT_ATOMS: atom_id res chain seq x y z
N MET A 1 -29.55 20.08 9.60
CA MET A 1 -29.35 18.66 9.26
C MET A 1 -28.80 18.65 7.84
N VAL A 2 -27.49 18.44 7.67
CA VAL A 2 -26.89 18.37 6.33
C VAL A 2 -27.32 17.02 5.73
N PRO A 3 -27.95 16.96 4.55
CA PRO A 3 -28.32 15.70 3.94
C PRO A 3 -27.06 14.89 3.67
N SER A 4 -26.96 13.68 4.22
CA SER A 4 -25.91 12.73 3.85
C SER A 4 -26.20 12.27 2.42
N LEU A 5 -25.55 12.90 1.44
CA LEU A 5 -25.48 12.47 0.04
C LEU A 5 -24.72 11.14 -0.05
N SER A 6 -25.33 10.08 0.47
CA SER A 6 -24.89 8.67 0.33
C SER A 6 -25.07 8.14 -1.11
N GLY A 7 -25.38 9.01 -2.08
CA GLY A 7 -25.35 8.69 -3.51
C GLY A 7 -23.93 8.82 -4.05
N SER A 8 -22.98 8.04 -3.52
CA SER A 8 -21.66 7.94 -4.13
C SER A 8 -21.83 7.22 -5.47
N ILE A 9 -21.40 7.87 -6.56
CA ILE A 9 -21.32 7.25 -7.89
C ILE A 9 -20.19 6.20 -7.97
N LEU A 10 -19.34 6.14 -6.94
CA LEU A 10 -18.25 5.19 -6.86
C LEU A 10 -18.77 3.87 -6.30
N PRO A 11 -18.33 2.72 -6.85
CA PRO A 11 -18.66 1.43 -6.25
C PRO A 11 -18.17 1.41 -4.79
N PRO A 12 -18.86 0.71 -3.88
CA PRO A 12 -18.34 0.48 -2.55
C PRO A 12 -17.08 -0.38 -2.67
N ILE A 13 -15.93 0.22 -2.37
CA ILE A 13 -14.64 -0.48 -2.42
C ILE A 13 -14.26 -0.81 -0.98
N VAL A 14 -14.17 -2.10 -0.71
CA VAL A 14 -13.76 -2.64 0.58
C VAL A 14 -12.23 -2.74 0.56
N PRO A 15 -11.54 -2.36 1.64
CA PRO A 15 -10.10 -2.61 1.73
C PRO A 15 -9.78 -4.10 1.61
N PRO A 16 -8.59 -4.47 1.12
CA PRO A 16 -8.20 -5.86 0.98
C PRO A 16 -8.26 -6.56 2.35
N VAL A 17 -9.00 -7.66 2.41
CA VAL A 17 -9.09 -8.55 3.57
C VAL A 17 -8.21 -9.75 3.30
N PHE A 18 -7.27 -10.02 4.21
CA PHE A 18 -6.37 -11.16 4.06
C PHE A 18 -6.95 -12.41 4.71
N PRO A 19 -6.74 -13.61 4.13
CA PRO A 19 -7.18 -14.86 4.76
C PRO A 19 -6.59 -14.99 6.17
N ALA A 20 -7.43 -15.36 7.14
CA ALA A 20 -7.07 -15.52 8.55
C ALA A 20 -6.23 -16.79 8.84
N THR A 21 -5.44 -17.23 7.87
CA THR A 21 -4.66 -18.47 7.94
C THR A 21 -3.42 -18.32 8.83
N ASN A 22 -2.82 -17.12 8.85
CA ASN A 22 -1.54 -16.85 9.51
C ASN A 22 -1.62 -15.66 10.47
N PHE A 23 -0.77 -15.66 11.51
CA PHE A 23 -0.71 -14.60 12.54
C PHE A 23 -0.51 -13.20 11.96
N ALA A 24 0.37 -13.05 10.96
CA ALA A 24 0.61 -11.77 10.28
C ALA A 24 -0.66 -11.19 9.64
N ASN A 25 -1.47 -12.05 8.99
CA ASN A 25 -2.72 -11.63 8.36
C ASN A 25 -3.77 -11.22 9.41
N ASN A 26 -3.82 -11.91 10.55
CA ASN A 26 -4.69 -11.53 11.67
C ASN A 26 -4.33 -10.16 12.26
N ILE A 27 -3.04 -9.85 12.39
CA ILE A 27 -2.60 -8.51 12.81
C ILE A 27 -3.04 -7.47 11.78
N LEU A 28 -2.85 -7.71 10.48
CA LEU A 28 -3.25 -6.78 9.43
C LEU A 28 -4.75 -6.50 9.44
N ASN A 29 -5.58 -7.53 9.53
CA ASN A 29 -7.04 -7.38 9.62
C ASN A 29 -7.45 -6.60 10.89
N THR A 30 -6.73 -6.79 11.99
CA THR A 30 -6.95 -6.01 13.24
C THR A 30 -6.60 -4.54 13.03
N MET A 31 -5.44 -4.24 12.43
CA MET A 31 -5.00 -2.87 12.13
C MET A 31 -5.93 -2.16 11.15
N GLN A 32 -6.42 -2.86 10.13
CA GLN A 32 -7.43 -2.36 9.21
C GLN A 32 -8.72 -1.99 9.96
N THR A 33 -9.18 -2.86 10.87
CA THR A 33 -10.38 -2.61 11.68
C THR A 33 -10.20 -1.37 12.56
N VAL A 34 -9.08 -1.26 13.28
CA VAL A 34 -8.79 -0.11 14.15
C VAL A 34 -8.72 1.19 13.36
N SER A 35 -8.00 1.21 12.23
CA SER A 35 -7.84 2.42 11.40
C SER A 35 -9.14 2.86 10.74
N SER A 36 -9.99 1.92 10.32
CA SER A 36 -11.32 2.26 9.78
C SER A 36 -12.23 2.93 10.81
N GLY A 37 -12.04 2.64 12.10
CA GLY A 37 -12.75 3.28 13.21
C GLY A 37 -12.48 4.78 13.34
N TRP A 38 -11.36 5.29 12.82
CA TRP A 38 -11.01 6.71 12.88
C TRP A 38 -11.71 7.56 11.81
N ILE A 39 -12.11 6.92 10.70
CA ILE A 39 -12.63 7.60 9.51
C ILE A 39 -13.83 8.50 9.83
N PRO A 40 -14.87 8.05 10.56
CA PRO A 40 -16.04 8.90 10.83
C PRO A 40 -15.68 10.18 11.58
N SER A 41 -14.79 10.10 12.57
CA SER A 41 -14.34 11.24 13.36
C SER A 41 -13.49 12.20 12.52
N ILE A 42 -12.54 11.68 11.75
CA ILE A 42 -11.63 12.50 10.93
C ILE A 42 -12.39 13.15 9.77
N MET A 43 -13.32 12.43 9.13
CA MET A 43 -14.16 12.94 8.05
C MET A 43 -14.98 14.15 8.50
N MET A 44 -15.58 14.08 9.69
CA MET A 44 -16.34 15.19 10.26
C MET A 44 -15.48 16.45 10.45
N VAL A 45 -14.26 16.28 10.96
CA VAL A 45 -13.31 17.39 11.14
C VAL A 45 -12.86 17.94 9.79
N ALA A 46 -12.51 17.07 8.84
CA ALA A 46 -12.08 17.47 7.49
C ALA A 46 -13.17 18.26 6.76
N GLN A 47 -14.43 17.81 6.83
CA GLN A 47 -15.57 18.52 6.23
C GLN A 47 -15.82 19.88 6.88
N LYS A 48 -15.75 19.98 8.22
CA LYS A 48 -15.87 21.27 8.92
C LYS A 48 -14.75 22.23 8.51
N LEU A 49 -13.50 21.77 8.55
CA LEU A 49 -12.35 22.55 8.14
C LEU A 49 -12.48 23.03 6.69
N PHE A 50 -12.93 22.15 5.79
CA PHE A 50 -13.20 22.51 4.40
C PHE A 50 -14.24 23.62 4.30
N LEU A 51 -15.36 23.51 5.01
CA LEU A 51 -16.43 24.50 4.95
C LEU A 51 -16.01 25.85 5.54
N ASP A 52 -15.22 25.86 6.62
CA ASP A 52 -14.69 27.08 7.23
C ASP A 52 -13.74 27.81 6.24
N LEU A 53 -12.83 27.07 5.61
CA LEU A 53 -11.92 27.61 4.60
C LEU A 53 -12.64 28.02 3.31
N ALA A 54 -13.64 27.26 2.88
CA ALA A 54 -14.48 27.58 1.74
C ALA A 54 -15.28 28.87 1.95
N GLY A 55 -15.81 29.08 3.16
CA GLY A 55 -16.47 30.33 3.54
C GLY A 55 -15.52 31.52 3.40
N LEU A 56 -14.30 31.39 3.93
CA LEU A 56 -13.26 32.42 3.82
C LEU A 56 -12.87 32.69 2.34
N GLU A 57 -12.72 31.64 1.53
CA GLU A 57 -12.42 31.76 0.10
C GLU A 57 -13.50 32.52 -0.68
N VAL A 58 -14.78 32.26 -0.37
CA VAL A 58 -15.90 32.98 -0.98
C VAL A 58 -15.89 34.45 -0.55
N CYS A 59 -15.73 34.75 0.74
CA CYS A 59 -15.61 36.12 1.23
C CYS A 59 -14.46 36.88 0.55
N TRP A 60 -13.29 36.25 0.44
CA TRP A 60 -12.13 36.82 -0.21
C TRP A 60 -12.37 37.07 -1.71
N SER A 61 -12.88 36.05 -2.42
CA SER A 61 -13.19 36.16 -3.84
C SER A 61 -14.20 37.28 -4.11
N MET A 62 -15.26 37.40 -3.30
CA MET A 62 -16.22 38.50 -3.41
C MET A 62 -15.55 39.87 -3.21
N GLY A 63 -14.66 40.00 -2.22
CA GLY A 63 -13.88 41.22 -2.00
C GLY A 63 -13.02 41.60 -3.21
N GLU A 64 -12.32 40.64 -3.82
CA GLU A 64 -11.53 40.88 -5.04
C GLU A 64 -12.39 41.36 -6.21
N PHE A 65 -13.57 40.75 -6.41
CA PHE A 65 -14.47 41.16 -7.49
C PHE A 65 -15.02 42.58 -7.32
N ILE A 66 -15.37 42.97 -6.08
CA ILE A 66 -15.83 44.33 -5.77
C ILE A 66 -14.73 45.36 -6.06
N LEU A 67 -13.47 45.05 -5.72
CA LEU A 67 -12.35 45.97 -5.89
C LEU A 67 -11.84 46.05 -7.34
N GLN A 68 -11.82 44.93 -8.08
CA GLN A 68 -11.23 44.87 -9.42
C GLN A 68 -12.21 45.26 -10.54
N LYS A 69 -13.53 45.13 -10.33
CA LYS A 69 -14.54 45.36 -11.37
C LYS A 69 -15.73 46.19 -10.89
N ALA A 70 -15.47 47.41 -10.43
CA ALA A 70 -16.49 48.42 -10.19
C ALA A 70 -17.35 48.79 -11.44
N GLN A 71 -17.06 48.23 -12.63
CA GLN A 71 -17.76 48.52 -13.89
C GLN A 71 -18.70 47.41 -14.41
N SER A 72 -18.66 46.19 -13.85
CA SER A 72 -19.58 45.11 -14.25
C SER A 72 -20.61 44.92 -13.15
N GLY A 73 -21.89 45.18 -13.44
CA GLY A 73 -22.99 45.17 -12.47
C GLY A 73 -23.17 43.85 -11.70
N TRP A 74 -24.23 43.78 -10.88
CA TRP A 74 -24.51 42.69 -9.94
C TRP A 74 -24.45 41.28 -10.57
N GLU A 75 -24.81 41.16 -11.85
CA GLU A 75 -24.78 39.89 -12.60
C GLU A 75 -23.38 39.25 -12.68
N ALA A 76 -22.35 40.06 -12.89
CA ALA A 76 -20.98 39.56 -13.02
C ALA A 76 -20.44 38.99 -11.68
N LEU A 77 -20.81 39.63 -10.57
CA LEU A 77 -20.49 39.16 -9.21
C LEU A 77 -21.16 37.81 -8.92
N VAL A 78 -22.44 37.68 -9.27
CA VAL A 78 -23.19 36.43 -9.09
C VAL A 78 -22.58 35.30 -9.91
N ILE A 79 -22.26 35.53 -11.18
CA ILE A 79 -21.64 34.52 -12.06
C ILE A 79 -20.28 34.09 -11.51
N ALA A 80 -19.45 35.05 -11.07
CA ALA A 80 -18.14 34.76 -10.51
C ALA A 80 -18.22 33.93 -9.22
N THR A 81 -19.11 34.31 -8.31
CA THR A 81 -19.33 33.61 -7.04
C THR A 81 -19.92 32.22 -7.28
N ALA A 82 -20.87 32.08 -8.21
CA ALA A 82 -21.44 30.79 -8.59
C ALA A 82 -20.37 29.84 -9.16
N LYS A 83 -19.47 30.31 -10.01
CA LYS A 83 -18.34 29.51 -10.51
C LYS A 83 -17.44 29.02 -9.37
N LYS A 84 -17.21 29.85 -8.34
CA LYS A 84 -16.42 29.43 -7.17
C LYS A 84 -17.15 28.43 -6.29
N ILE A 85 -18.45 28.62 -6.05
CA ILE A 85 -19.26 27.65 -5.32
C ILE A 85 -19.28 26.31 -6.05
N LEU A 86 -19.41 26.30 -7.38
CA LEU A 86 -19.34 25.07 -8.19
C LEU A 86 -17.99 24.36 -8.05
N GLN A 87 -16.89 25.11 -8.11
CA GLN A 87 -15.56 24.56 -7.89
C GLN A 87 -15.44 23.94 -6.48
N LEU A 88 -15.86 24.66 -5.44
CA LEU A 88 -15.83 24.18 -4.05
C LEU A 88 -16.75 22.97 -3.83
N SER A 89 -17.86 22.88 -4.56
CA SER A 89 -18.78 21.74 -4.50
C SER A 89 -18.13 20.45 -4.98
N ILE A 90 -17.29 20.53 -6.03
CA ILE A 90 -16.52 19.37 -6.53
C ILE A 90 -15.51 18.92 -5.47
N PHE A 91 -14.75 19.85 -4.87
CA PHE A 91 -13.80 19.50 -3.82
C PHE A 91 -14.48 18.97 -2.55
N PHE A 92 -15.64 19.50 -2.18
CA PHE A 92 -16.43 18.98 -1.07
C PHE A 92 -16.90 17.54 -1.32
N TRP A 93 -17.29 17.23 -2.57
CA TRP A 93 -17.62 15.87 -2.97
C TRP A 93 -16.41 14.93 -2.85
N ILE A 94 -15.23 15.38 -3.26
CA ILE A 94 -13.97 14.64 -3.12
C ILE A 94 -13.65 14.38 -1.65
N VAL A 95 -13.75 15.38 -0.77
CA VAL A 95 -13.55 15.21 0.68
C VAL A 95 -14.54 14.18 1.23
N SER A 96 -15.82 14.29 0.88
CA SER A 96 -16.88 13.41 1.39
C SER A 96 -16.73 11.95 0.94
N ASN A 97 -16.06 11.72 -0.19
CA ASN A 97 -15.79 10.38 -0.74
C ASN A 97 -14.32 10.00 -0.65
N ALA A 98 -13.53 10.69 0.18
CA ALA A 98 -12.08 10.53 0.22
C ALA A 98 -11.68 9.07 0.48
N ASN A 99 -12.23 8.42 1.50
CA ASN A 99 -11.90 7.02 1.78
C ASN A 99 -12.07 6.12 0.54
N THR A 100 -13.21 6.23 -0.17
CA THR A 100 -13.49 5.43 -1.37
C THR A 100 -12.54 5.74 -2.53
N ILE A 101 -12.25 7.01 -2.78
CA ILE A 101 -11.31 7.44 -3.83
C ILE A 101 -9.91 6.85 -3.59
N PHE A 102 -9.48 6.83 -2.33
CA PHE A 102 -8.14 6.35 -1.98
C PHE A 102 -8.06 4.83 -2.11
N TRP A 103 -9.07 4.11 -1.64
CA TRP A 103 -9.16 2.67 -1.89
C TRP A 103 -9.21 2.34 -3.39
N LEU A 104 -9.88 3.15 -4.21
CA LEU A 104 -9.86 2.99 -5.66
C LEU A 104 -8.43 3.09 -6.21
N ILE A 105 -7.68 4.14 -5.83
CA ILE A 105 -6.29 4.33 -6.26
C ILE A 105 -5.43 3.12 -5.87
N LEU A 106 -5.51 2.67 -4.62
CA LEU A 106 -4.71 1.53 -4.15
C LEU A 106 -5.07 0.23 -4.88
N ASN A 107 -6.36 -0.02 -5.13
CA ASN A 107 -6.81 -1.19 -5.89
C ASN A 107 -6.35 -1.14 -7.33
N LEU A 108 -6.27 0.03 -7.97
CA LEU A 108 -5.72 0.16 -9.34
C LEU A 108 -4.25 -0.27 -9.39
N PHE A 109 -3.43 0.14 -8.42
CA PHE A 109 -2.03 -0.29 -8.38
C PHE A 109 -1.89 -1.78 -8.07
N GLN A 110 -2.74 -2.32 -7.19
CA GLN A 110 -2.75 -3.75 -6.89
C GLN A 110 -3.22 -4.59 -8.07
N SER A 111 -4.25 -4.17 -8.80
CA SER A 111 -4.73 -4.87 -10.00
C SER A 111 -3.66 -4.88 -11.09
N VAL A 112 -3.01 -3.74 -11.33
CA VAL A 112 -1.88 -3.65 -12.27
C VAL A 112 -0.74 -4.56 -11.82
N SER A 113 -0.45 -4.62 -10.52
CA SER A 113 0.58 -5.53 -10.02
C SER A 113 0.23 -7.01 -10.26
N ALA A 114 -1.03 -7.39 -10.05
CA ALA A 114 -1.50 -8.76 -10.31
C ALA A 114 -1.42 -9.12 -11.80
N ASP A 115 -1.79 -8.20 -12.69
CA ASP A 115 -1.74 -8.40 -14.13
C ASP A 115 -0.30 -8.59 -14.66
N ILE A 116 0.66 -7.81 -14.13
CA ILE A 116 2.07 -7.87 -14.57
C ILE A 116 2.77 -9.10 -13.98
N THR A 117 2.48 -9.44 -12.72
CA THR A 117 3.17 -10.53 -12.00
C THR A 117 2.53 -11.89 -12.23
N GLY A 118 1.27 -11.94 -12.64
CA GLY A 118 0.47 -13.17 -12.72
C GLY A 118 0.13 -13.76 -11.35
N LEU A 119 0.48 -13.08 -10.26
CA LEU A 119 0.25 -13.53 -8.90
C LEU A 119 -1.04 -12.89 -8.35
N PRO A 120 -1.89 -13.65 -7.65
CA PRO A 120 -3.04 -13.07 -6.95
C PRO A 120 -2.57 -12.12 -5.84
N LEU A 121 -3.52 -11.42 -5.20
CA LEU A 121 -3.23 -10.50 -4.11
C LEU A 121 -2.34 -11.16 -3.05
N LEU A 122 -1.09 -10.71 -2.98
CA LEU A 122 -0.08 -11.24 -2.08
C LEU A 122 -0.41 -10.82 -0.64
N SER A 123 -0.23 -11.75 0.31
CA SER A 123 -0.27 -11.44 1.74
C SER A 123 1.13 -11.63 2.32
N PRO A 124 1.57 -10.82 3.31
CA PRO A 124 2.84 -11.06 3.99
C PRO A 124 2.96 -12.48 4.53
N GLY A 125 1.84 -13.07 4.98
CA GLY A 125 1.80 -14.46 5.41
C GLY A 125 2.12 -15.46 4.29
N THR A 126 1.70 -15.19 3.05
CA THR A 126 2.02 -16.05 1.89
C THR A 126 3.51 -15.99 1.58
N ILE A 127 4.12 -14.80 1.62
CA ILE A 127 5.56 -14.61 1.37
C ILE A 127 6.39 -15.40 2.38
N LEU A 128 6.02 -15.32 3.67
CA LEU A 128 6.67 -16.09 4.72
C LEU A 128 6.50 -17.60 4.52
N GLN A 129 5.31 -18.05 4.11
CA GLN A 129 5.06 -19.46 3.84
C GLN A 129 5.91 -19.97 2.66
N THR A 130 6.07 -19.17 1.59
CA THR A 130 6.95 -19.49 0.48
C THR A 130 8.40 -19.68 0.95
N GLY A 131 8.90 -18.80 1.83
CA GLY A 131 10.23 -18.95 2.42
C GLY A 131 10.41 -20.23 3.24
N VAL A 132 9.40 -20.60 4.05
CA VAL A 132 9.41 -21.86 4.82
C VAL A 132 9.39 -23.08 3.90
N ASN A 133 8.57 -23.06 2.86
CA ASN A 133 8.51 -24.15 1.87
C ASN A 133 9.86 -24.32 1.16
N PHE A 134 10.49 -23.22 0.77
CA PHE A 134 11.79 -23.23 0.12
C PHE A 134 12.90 -23.82 1.02
N VAL A 135 12.92 -23.47 2.30
CA VAL A 135 13.83 -24.08 3.28
C VAL A 135 13.54 -25.59 3.45
N SER A 136 12.27 -25.98 3.50
CA SER A 136 11.88 -27.39 3.56
C SER A 136 12.33 -28.18 2.33
N GLU A 137 12.36 -27.57 1.15
CA GLU A 137 12.88 -28.20 -0.08
C GLU A 137 14.38 -28.47 0.03
N ILE A 138 15.17 -27.51 0.54
CA ILE A 138 16.62 -27.70 0.78
C ILE A 138 16.85 -28.88 1.72
N GLU A 139 16.14 -28.93 2.84
CA GLU A 139 16.28 -30.00 3.84
C GLU A 139 15.94 -31.38 3.26
N SER A 140 14.91 -31.44 2.41
CA SER A 140 14.52 -32.69 1.73
C SER A 140 15.51 -33.16 0.67
N GLY A 141 16.26 -32.24 0.06
CA GLY A 141 17.25 -32.53 -0.97
C GLY A 141 18.59 -33.02 -0.41
N VAL A 142 18.92 -32.68 0.83
CA VAL A 142 20.17 -33.10 1.48
C VAL A 142 20.06 -34.57 1.92
N PRO A 143 21.00 -35.46 1.54
CA PRO A 143 20.97 -36.85 1.96
C PRO A 143 21.02 -37.00 3.48
N ILE A 144 20.22 -37.91 4.05
CA ILE A 144 20.21 -38.21 5.49
C ILE A 144 21.62 -38.54 6.02
N ALA A 145 22.42 -39.24 5.20
CA ALA A 145 23.81 -39.58 5.53
C ALA A 145 24.73 -38.34 5.69
N ALA A 146 24.41 -37.22 5.03
CA ALA A 146 25.17 -35.98 5.14
C ALA A 146 24.94 -35.28 6.49
N PHE A 147 23.76 -35.43 7.10
CA PHE A 147 23.44 -34.87 8.42
C PHE A 147 24.19 -35.54 9.59
N VAL A 148 24.85 -36.68 9.35
CA VAL A 148 25.70 -37.34 10.34
C VAL A 148 26.97 -36.52 10.60
N SER A 149 27.41 -35.70 9.63
CA SER A 149 28.54 -34.80 9.78
C SER A 149 28.11 -33.49 10.46
N PRO A 150 28.63 -33.15 11.66
CA PRO A 150 28.26 -31.92 12.37
C PRO A 150 28.51 -30.66 11.54
N THR A 151 29.55 -30.66 10.70
CA THR A 151 29.92 -29.54 9.84
C THR A 151 28.88 -29.27 8.75
N VAL A 152 28.35 -30.32 8.12
CA VAL A 152 27.34 -30.18 7.06
C VAL A 152 26.02 -29.72 7.65
N THR A 153 25.59 -30.31 8.77
CA THR A 153 24.38 -29.91 9.48
C THR A 153 24.43 -28.44 9.91
N PHE A 154 25.58 -27.98 10.40
CA PHE A 154 25.76 -26.57 10.76
C PHE A 154 25.65 -25.64 9.53
N THR A 155 26.33 -25.97 8.43
CA THR A 155 26.29 -25.15 7.20
C THR A 155 24.88 -25.07 6.61
N VAL A 156 24.15 -26.19 6.54
CA VAL A 156 22.77 -26.22 6.05
C VAL A 156 21.85 -25.40 6.96
N ALA A 157 21.93 -25.59 8.27
CA ALA A 157 21.12 -24.83 9.23
C ALA A 157 21.40 -23.32 9.16
N PHE A 158 22.67 -22.93 9.01
CA PHE A 158 23.07 -21.53 8.89
C PHE A 158 22.57 -20.91 7.57
N SER A 159 22.70 -21.64 6.45
CA SER A 159 22.15 -21.25 5.15
C SER A 159 20.64 -21.02 5.21
N ASN A 160 19.90 -22.00 5.75
CA ASN A 160 18.44 -21.95 5.91
C ASN A 160 18.01 -20.75 6.76
N LEU A 161 18.74 -20.42 7.82
CA LEU A 161 18.47 -19.24 8.65
C LEU A 161 18.62 -17.94 7.86
N LEU A 162 19.69 -17.79 7.08
CA LEU A 162 19.92 -16.58 6.27
C LEU A 162 18.85 -16.39 5.19
N ILE A 163 18.46 -17.48 4.52
CA ILE A 163 17.42 -17.45 3.50
C ILE A 163 16.08 -17.05 4.12
N LEU A 164 15.71 -17.68 5.24
CA LEU A 164 14.47 -17.36 5.95
C LEU A 164 14.46 -15.90 6.42
N LEU A 165 15.59 -15.40 6.92
CA LEU A 165 15.72 -14.00 7.32
C LEU A 165 15.47 -13.03 6.15
N SER A 166 15.95 -13.36 4.94
CA SER A 166 15.69 -12.56 3.73
C SER A 166 14.19 -12.47 3.42
N PHE A 167 13.47 -13.60 3.43
CA PHE A 167 12.02 -13.61 3.23
C PHE A 167 11.27 -12.83 4.32
N VAL A 168 11.74 -12.87 5.57
CA VAL A 168 11.16 -12.09 6.68
C VAL A 168 11.32 -10.59 6.45
N ILE A 169 12.48 -10.14 5.95
CA ILE A 169 12.72 -8.72 5.67
C ILE A 169 11.75 -8.21 4.59
N VAL A 170 11.59 -8.95 3.49
CA VAL A 170 10.66 -8.58 2.40
C VAL A 170 9.22 -8.57 2.88
N ALA A 171 8.78 -9.64 3.57
CA ALA A 171 7.44 -9.73 4.11
C ALA A 171 7.16 -8.59 5.11
N GLY A 172 8.15 -8.23 5.94
CA GLY A 172 8.09 -7.11 6.86
C GLY A 172 7.93 -5.77 6.15
N GLN A 173 8.74 -5.50 5.12
CA GLN A 173 8.64 -4.28 4.31
C GLN A 173 7.28 -4.17 3.61
N TYR A 174 6.76 -5.28 3.09
CA TYR A 174 5.43 -5.32 2.49
C TYR A 174 4.32 -5.07 3.53
N MET A 175 4.43 -5.69 4.71
CA MET A 175 3.50 -5.47 5.83
C MET A 175 3.47 -4.00 6.26
N VAL A 176 4.64 -3.36 6.40
CA VAL A 176 4.74 -1.93 6.75
C VAL A 176 4.04 -1.07 5.68
N THR A 177 4.19 -1.40 4.41
CA THR A 177 3.56 -0.65 3.30
C THR A 177 2.03 -0.79 3.32
N ILE A 178 1.50 -1.98 3.64
CA ILE A 178 0.06 -2.17 3.81
C ILE A 178 -0.45 -1.36 5.00
N VAL A 179 0.23 -1.40 6.15
CA VAL A 179 -0.16 -0.62 7.33
C VAL A 179 -0.10 0.87 7.05
N GLU A 180 0.93 1.33 6.34
CA GLU A 180 1.04 2.72 5.88
C GLU A 180 -0.16 3.11 5.02
N SER A 181 -0.65 2.23 4.14
CA SER A 181 -1.84 2.50 3.32
C SER A 181 -3.13 2.64 4.14
N TYR A 182 -3.29 1.88 5.22
CA TYR A 182 -4.43 1.99 6.14
C TYR A 182 -4.41 3.32 6.91
N ILE A 183 -3.23 3.73 7.39
CA ILE A 183 -3.05 5.00 8.09
C ILE A 183 -3.21 6.17 7.12
N ALA A 184 -2.62 6.09 5.93
CA ALA A 184 -2.73 7.12 4.90
C ALA A 184 -4.19 7.36 4.53
N THR A 185 -4.96 6.30 4.31
CA THR A 185 -6.36 6.40 3.88
C THR A 185 -7.31 6.86 5.00
N SER A 186 -6.95 6.64 6.27
CA SER A 186 -7.76 7.08 7.42
C SER A 186 -7.37 8.47 7.92
N ALA A 187 -6.12 8.64 8.33
CA ALA A 187 -5.61 9.87 8.93
C ALA A 187 -5.42 10.99 7.91
N GLY A 188 -5.01 10.63 6.69
CA GLY A 188 -4.69 11.60 5.66
C GLY A 188 -5.89 12.39 5.12
N ILE A 189 -7.12 11.90 5.31
CA ILE A 189 -8.36 12.60 4.93
C ILE A 189 -8.42 14.01 5.52
N LEU A 190 -7.82 14.22 6.70
CA LEU A 190 -7.73 15.54 7.31
C LEU A 190 -7.09 16.58 6.39
N MET A 191 -6.06 16.17 5.62
CA MET A 191 -5.34 17.07 4.72
C MET A 191 -6.21 17.55 3.55
N LEU A 192 -7.22 16.77 3.13
CA LEU A 192 -8.18 17.21 2.12
C LEU A 192 -9.09 18.34 2.61
N GLY A 193 -9.27 18.48 3.92
CA GLY A 193 -9.99 19.61 4.50
C GLY A 193 -9.38 20.96 4.10
N PHE A 194 -8.07 21.01 3.88
CA PHE A 194 -7.37 22.22 3.44
C PHE A 194 -7.63 22.60 1.97
N ALA A 195 -8.33 21.77 1.19
CA ALA A 195 -8.71 22.10 -0.18
C ALA A 195 -9.77 23.22 -0.27
N GLY A 196 -10.35 23.65 0.85
CA GLY A 196 -11.42 24.65 0.88
C GLY A 196 -11.00 26.06 0.45
N SER A 197 -9.71 26.40 0.50
CA SER A 197 -9.20 27.70 0.05
C SER A 197 -7.95 27.54 -0.81
N ARG A 198 -7.78 28.45 -1.78
CA ARG A 198 -6.60 28.48 -2.66
C ARG A 198 -5.29 28.70 -1.90
N PHE A 199 -5.35 29.31 -0.72
CA PHE A 199 -4.17 29.56 0.11
C PHE A 199 -3.64 28.29 0.79
N THR A 200 -4.51 27.30 1.04
CA THR A 200 -4.19 26.07 1.74
C THR A 200 -4.26 24.82 0.87
N ALA A 201 -4.75 24.95 -0.37
CA ALA A 201 -4.94 23.84 -1.31
C ALA A 201 -3.68 22.98 -1.54
N GLN A 202 -2.48 23.55 -1.40
CA GLN A 202 -1.21 22.84 -1.55
C GLN A 202 -1.07 21.64 -0.60
N PHE A 203 -1.72 21.64 0.57
CA PHE A 203 -1.69 20.51 1.49
C PHE A 203 -2.51 19.32 0.95
N ALA A 204 -3.66 19.60 0.33
CA ALA A 204 -4.48 18.57 -0.31
C ALA A 204 -3.76 17.95 -1.52
N ASP A 205 -3.10 18.77 -2.34
CA ASP A 205 -2.32 18.30 -3.50
C ASP A 205 -1.18 17.35 -3.09
N LYS A 206 -0.43 17.72 -2.05
CA LYS A 206 0.64 16.87 -1.49
C LYS A 206 0.10 15.55 -0.95
N TYR A 207 -1.10 15.57 -0.38
CA TYR A 207 -1.73 14.36 0.13
C TYR A 207 -2.16 13.42 -1.00
N PHE A 208 -2.72 13.93 -2.11
CA PHE A 208 -2.96 13.10 -3.30
C PHE A 208 -1.68 12.49 -3.85
N ALA A 209 -0.60 13.28 -3.95
CA ALA A 209 0.70 12.78 -4.38
C ALA A 209 1.22 11.68 -3.44
N TYR A 210 1.04 11.85 -2.13
CA TYR A 210 1.42 10.84 -1.14
C TYR A 210 0.64 9.53 -1.31
N ALA A 211 -0.68 9.58 -1.50
CA ALA A 211 -1.46 8.35 -1.68
C ALA A 211 -1.14 7.61 -2.99
N ILE A 212 -0.89 8.34 -4.08
CA ILE A 212 -0.36 7.75 -5.30
C ILE A 212 1.01 7.11 -5.02
N GLY A 213 1.88 7.78 -4.24
CA GLY A 213 3.17 7.25 -3.81
C GLY A 213 3.05 5.95 -3.01
N VAL A 214 2.10 5.85 -2.08
CA VAL A 214 1.82 4.61 -1.33
C VAL A 214 1.32 3.51 -2.28
N GLY A 215 0.47 3.83 -3.24
CA GLY A 215 0.02 2.90 -4.27
C GLY A 215 1.18 2.37 -5.12
N ILE A 216 2.07 3.24 -5.59
CA ILE A 216 3.29 2.85 -6.32
C ILE A 216 4.19 1.98 -5.44
N LYS A 217 4.35 2.32 -4.16
CA LYS A 217 5.15 1.53 -3.21
C LYS A 217 4.59 0.12 -3.04
N LEU A 218 3.26 -0.03 -2.93
CA LEU A 218 2.60 -1.34 -2.92
C LEU A 218 2.88 -2.12 -4.21
N LEU A 219 2.75 -1.49 -5.37
CA LEU A 219 3.07 -2.12 -6.66
C LEU A 219 4.52 -2.59 -6.71
N MET A 220 5.47 -1.75 -6.30
CA MET A 220 6.90 -2.08 -6.29
C MET A 220 7.19 -3.28 -5.38
N CYS A 221 6.64 -3.28 -4.16
CA CYS A 221 6.81 -4.42 -3.27
C CYS A 221 6.21 -5.71 -3.84
N SER A 222 5.02 -5.66 -4.46
CA SER A 222 4.41 -6.84 -5.10
C SER A 222 5.28 -7.37 -6.26
N VAL A 223 5.87 -6.49 -7.07
CA VAL A 223 6.78 -6.89 -8.16
C VAL A 223 8.06 -7.52 -7.63
N VAL A 224 8.67 -6.96 -6.59
CA VAL A 224 9.86 -7.54 -5.94
C VAL A 224 9.57 -8.94 -5.41
N VAL A 225 8.41 -9.14 -4.78
CA VAL A 225 7.97 -10.45 -4.30
C VAL A 225 7.77 -11.43 -5.44
N ALA A 226 7.17 -11.00 -6.56
CA ALA A 226 6.98 -11.85 -7.72
C ALA A 226 8.30 -12.29 -8.38
N LEU A 227 9.27 -11.37 -8.50
CA LEU A 227 10.65 -11.71 -8.89
C LEU A 227 11.27 -12.70 -7.90
N GLY A 228 10.96 -12.52 -6.61
CA GLY A 228 11.22 -13.45 -5.51
C GLY A 228 10.81 -14.88 -5.81
N GLU A 229 9.54 -15.09 -6.13
CA GLU A 229 9.01 -16.41 -6.44
C GLU A 229 9.59 -16.98 -7.75
N GLY A 230 9.82 -16.13 -8.75
CA GLY A 230 10.42 -16.54 -10.02
C GLY A 230 11.87 -17.03 -9.88
N ILE A 231 12.66 -16.43 -9.01
CA ILE A 231 14.03 -16.90 -8.73
C ILE A 231 13.99 -18.13 -7.81
N SER A 232 13.09 -18.17 -6.82
CA SER A 232 12.94 -19.33 -5.92
C SER A 232 12.57 -20.60 -6.69
N THR A 233 11.64 -20.51 -7.65
CA THR A 233 11.26 -21.64 -8.53
C THR A 233 12.41 -22.12 -9.41
N GLN A 234 13.20 -21.20 -9.98
CA GLN A 234 14.42 -21.57 -10.73
C GLN A 234 15.45 -22.28 -9.85
N LEU A 235 15.58 -21.83 -8.60
CA LEU A 235 16.53 -22.39 -7.66
C LEU A 235 16.08 -23.77 -7.18
N SER A 236 14.78 -23.97 -6.93
CA SER A 236 14.19 -25.28 -6.70
C SER A 236 14.43 -26.25 -7.86
N ALA A 237 14.34 -25.77 -9.11
CA ALA A 237 14.68 -26.58 -10.27
C ALA A 237 16.17 -26.94 -10.32
N ALA A 238 17.07 -26.02 -9.95
CA ALA A 238 18.50 -26.29 -9.86
C ALA A 238 18.81 -27.34 -8.77
N MET A 239 18.18 -27.22 -7.60
CA MET A 239 18.30 -28.17 -6.48
C MET A 239 17.85 -29.59 -6.84
N ALA A 240 16.89 -29.73 -7.77
CA ALA A 240 16.43 -31.02 -8.26
C ALA A 240 17.46 -31.74 -9.17
N THR A 241 18.53 -31.07 -9.60
CA THR A 241 19.57 -31.67 -10.44
C THR A 241 20.35 -32.73 -9.67
N PRO A 242 20.48 -33.97 -10.18
CA PRO A 242 21.22 -35.03 -9.50
C PRO A 242 22.67 -34.61 -9.18
N GLY A 243 23.05 -34.74 -7.91
CA GLY A 243 24.40 -34.36 -7.44
C GLY A 243 24.52 -32.94 -6.90
N PHE A 244 23.45 -32.12 -6.91
CA PHE A 244 23.45 -30.77 -6.35
C PHE A 244 23.85 -30.75 -4.85
N PHE A 245 23.37 -31.72 -4.07
CA PHE A 245 23.72 -31.87 -2.64
C PHE A 245 24.84 -32.90 -2.38
N ALA A 246 25.65 -33.24 -3.39
CA ALA A 246 26.80 -34.12 -3.20
C ALA A 246 27.83 -33.49 -2.26
N TYR A 247 28.53 -34.31 -1.46
CA TYR A 247 29.47 -33.82 -0.43
C TYR A 247 30.57 -32.91 -0.99
N SER A 248 30.97 -33.10 -2.25
CA SER A 248 31.96 -32.26 -2.95
C SER A 248 31.46 -30.88 -3.38
N ALA A 249 30.15 -30.68 -3.50
CA ALA A 249 29.53 -29.48 -4.04
C ALA A 249 28.58 -28.77 -3.05
N ILE A 250 28.24 -29.40 -1.93
CA ILE A 250 27.25 -28.88 -0.98
C ILE A 250 27.64 -27.52 -0.41
N TYR A 251 28.93 -27.28 -0.15
CA TYR A 251 29.40 -26.01 0.40
C TYR A 251 29.34 -24.86 -0.61
N SER A 252 29.73 -25.10 -1.87
CA SER A 252 29.66 -24.08 -2.93
C SER A 252 28.23 -23.77 -3.31
N ASN A 253 27.40 -24.80 -3.48
CA ASN A 253 26.03 -24.65 -3.95
C ASN A 253 25.14 -23.99 -2.90
N LEU A 254 25.33 -24.28 -1.61
CA LEU A 254 24.61 -23.57 -0.54
C LEU A 254 25.08 -22.11 -0.40
N ALA A 255 26.37 -21.82 -0.60
CA ALA A 255 26.86 -20.45 -0.57
C ALA A 255 26.27 -19.61 -1.73
N GLU A 256 26.17 -20.19 -2.92
CA GLU A 256 25.50 -19.55 -4.06
C GLU A 256 24.00 -19.32 -3.78
N LEU A 257 23.34 -20.31 -3.18
CA LEU A 257 21.92 -20.26 -2.84
C LEU A 257 21.63 -19.16 -1.79
N VAL A 258 22.48 -19.02 -0.77
CA VAL A 258 22.44 -17.89 0.17
C VAL A 258 22.69 -16.57 -0.54
N GLY A 259 23.70 -16.51 -1.41
CA GLY A 259 24.05 -15.30 -2.17
C GLY A 259 22.90 -14.79 -3.04
N ILE A 260 22.21 -15.71 -3.74
CA ILE A 260 21.05 -15.39 -4.57
C ILE A 260 19.85 -14.98 -3.69
N SER A 261 19.64 -15.64 -2.54
CA SER A 261 18.55 -15.29 -1.62
C SER A 261 18.69 -13.90 -0.99
N LEU A 262 19.92 -13.38 -0.89
CA LEU A 262 20.19 -12.04 -0.38
C LEU A 262 19.79 -10.93 -1.36
N ILE A 263 19.58 -11.25 -2.64
CA ILE A 263 19.05 -10.30 -3.62
C ILE A 263 17.63 -9.85 -3.25
N TYR A 264 16.91 -10.66 -2.48
CA TYR A 264 15.57 -10.30 -2.01
C TYR A 264 15.60 -9.33 -0.82
N ALA A 265 16.68 -9.26 -0.04
CA ALA A 265 16.76 -8.50 1.20
C ALA A 265 16.98 -7.00 1.01
#